data_AF-A0A2W5XJI8-F1
#
_entry.id   AF-A0A2W5XJI8-F1
#
_cell.length_a   1.000
_cell.length_b   1.000
_cell.length_c   1.000
_cell.angle_alpha   90.00
_cell.angle_beta   90.00
_cell.angle_gamma   90.00
#
_symmetry.space_group_name_H-M   'P 1'
#
loop_
_entity.id
_entity.type
_entity.pdbx_description
1 polymer ?
#
loop_
_entity_poly.entity_id
_entity_poly.type
_entity_poly.pdbx_seq_one_letter_code
_entity_poly.pdbx_strand_id
1 'polypeptide(L)'
;MTERSARSSLLVRGSDRRQGDVVSVEPSGDRWKYISFRVLRMAEGEFYENETGGNEVAIVVISGSIDMNSSEGAWEGVGTRPDPFSGPPAALYLPASQNYRIRARTEAEVAICGAPARGRYPARLIALDVDSEHIRGDGQARRRVWNILMDEGEAGSLFLTEVITFPGNWSSYPPHKHDTDDPPRESQLEELYYYRMRPAAGFAFQRVYTADGSLDETVTVHDNDVVLVPRGYHVCAAAVEYWVYYLNVLAGPKHVYRMTFDPAHEWIKKNWSW
;
A
#
# COMPACT_ATOMS: atom_id res chain seq x y z
N MET A 1 -23.55 30.70 1.83
CA MET A 1 -23.09 29.68 0.87
C MET A 1 -21.67 29.35 1.24
N THR A 2 -21.46 28.21 1.88
CA THR A 2 -20.13 27.78 2.33
C THR A 2 -19.35 27.29 1.12
N GLU A 3 -18.20 27.89 0.87
CA GLU A 3 -17.19 27.36 -0.04
C GLU A 3 -16.93 25.90 0.36
N ARG A 4 -17.21 24.96 -0.54
CA ARG A 4 -16.72 23.60 -0.39
C ARG A 4 -15.21 23.71 -0.33
N SER A 5 -14.62 23.41 0.83
CA SER A 5 -13.18 23.20 0.98
C SER A 5 -12.67 22.42 -0.23
N ALA A 6 -11.70 23.00 -0.95
CA ALA A 6 -11.07 22.34 -2.08
C ALA A 6 -10.59 20.97 -1.60
N ARG A 7 -11.01 19.91 -2.30
CA ARG A 7 -10.62 18.54 -1.94
C ARG A 7 -9.09 18.46 -1.99
N SER A 8 -8.50 17.89 -0.94
CA SER A 8 -7.06 17.59 -0.87
C SER A 8 -6.60 16.91 -2.15
N SER A 9 -5.47 17.37 -2.71
CA SER A 9 -4.84 16.72 -3.87
C SER A 9 -4.17 15.40 -3.52
N LEU A 10 -4.04 15.08 -2.23
CA LEU A 10 -3.47 13.82 -1.77
C LEU A 10 -4.49 12.68 -1.74
N LEU A 11 -5.79 12.98 -1.78
CA LEU A 11 -6.85 11.99 -1.64
C LEU A 11 -7.49 11.62 -2.99
N VAL A 12 -7.36 10.37 -3.38
CA VAL A 12 -8.05 9.78 -4.53
C VAL A 12 -9.19 8.91 -4.02
N ARG A 13 -10.43 9.26 -4.42
CA ARG A 13 -11.62 8.52 -3.98
C ARG A 13 -11.77 7.22 -4.75
N GLY A 14 -11.90 6.12 -4.02
CA GLY A 14 -12.31 4.85 -4.61
C GLY A 14 -13.80 4.82 -4.93
N SER A 15 -14.19 3.86 -5.75
CA SER A 15 -15.59 3.59 -6.06
C SER A 15 -16.12 2.40 -5.28
N ASP A 16 -17.38 2.46 -4.83
CA ASP A 16 -18.07 1.33 -4.20
C ASP A 16 -18.62 0.33 -5.23
N ARG A 17 -18.03 0.30 -6.43
CA ARG A 17 -18.43 -0.64 -7.48
C ARG A 17 -18.18 -2.06 -7.01
N ARG A 18 -19.10 -2.97 -7.34
CA ARG A 18 -18.95 -4.39 -7.04
C ARG A 18 -18.03 -5.12 -8.02
N GLN A 19 -17.82 -4.58 -9.22
CA GLN A 19 -17.00 -5.15 -10.29
C GLN A 19 -16.30 -4.03 -11.07
N GLY A 20 -15.16 -4.36 -11.68
CA GLY A 20 -14.32 -3.45 -12.46
C GLY A 20 -13.34 -2.64 -11.62
N ASP A 21 -12.88 -1.52 -12.19
CA ASP A 21 -11.94 -0.61 -11.54
C ASP A 21 -12.57 0.04 -10.29
N VAL A 22 -11.93 -0.18 -9.14
CA VAL A 22 -12.26 0.45 -7.86
C VAL A 22 -11.57 1.81 -7.76
N VAL A 23 -10.26 1.84 -7.97
CA VAL A 23 -9.42 3.04 -7.94
C VAL A 23 -8.19 2.82 -8.80
N SER A 24 -7.67 3.89 -9.41
CA SER A 24 -6.38 3.87 -10.10
C SER A 24 -5.60 5.16 -9.85
N VAL A 25 -4.29 5.04 -9.84
CA VAL A 25 -3.32 6.12 -9.70
C VAL A 25 -2.21 5.85 -10.70
N GLU A 26 -1.85 6.84 -11.49
CA GLU A 26 -0.76 6.77 -12.45
C GLU A 26 0.27 7.86 -12.17
N PRO A 27 1.56 7.65 -12.52
CA PRO A 27 2.56 8.71 -12.51
C PRO A 27 2.06 9.97 -13.25
N SER A 28 2.19 11.14 -12.61
CA SER A 28 1.61 12.40 -13.08
C SER A 28 2.56 13.59 -12.88
N GLY A 29 3.74 13.50 -13.51
CA GLY A 29 4.74 14.56 -13.50
C GLY A 29 5.53 14.62 -12.19
N ASP A 30 5.92 15.82 -11.76
CA ASP A 30 6.92 15.96 -10.71
C ASP A 30 6.46 15.62 -9.29
N ARG A 31 5.15 15.54 -9.05
CA ARG A 31 4.58 15.27 -7.72
C ARG A 31 4.33 13.79 -7.44
N TRP A 32 4.33 12.96 -8.48
CA TRP A 32 4.09 11.52 -8.39
C TRP A 32 4.74 10.83 -9.58
N LYS A 33 5.94 10.28 -9.37
CA LYS A 33 6.86 9.88 -10.44
C LYS A 33 6.94 8.38 -10.67
N TYR A 34 6.82 7.60 -9.60
CA TYR A 34 7.25 6.20 -9.64
C TYR A 34 6.10 5.21 -9.62
N ILE A 35 5.09 5.43 -8.78
CA ILE A 35 4.10 4.40 -8.49
C ILE A 35 2.91 4.49 -9.45
N SER A 36 2.62 3.40 -10.15
CA SER A 36 1.30 3.12 -10.73
C SER A 36 0.55 2.15 -9.80
N PHE A 37 -0.75 2.36 -9.61
CA PHE A 37 -1.55 1.53 -8.73
C PHE A 37 -2.96 1.38 -9.27
N ARG A 38 -3.52 0.17 -9.21
CA ARG A 38 -4.92 -0.09 -9.60
C ARG A 38 -5.51 -1.16 -8.70
N VAL A 39 -6.75 -0.96 -8.27
CA VAL A 39 -7.54 -2.02 -7.63
C VAL A 39 -8.69 -2.43 -8.54
N LEU A 40 -8.81 -3.74 -8.75
CA LEU A 40 -9.85 -4.37 -9.55
C LEU A 40 -10.69 -5.28 -8.65
N ARG A 41 -12.01 -5.21 -8.81
CA ARG A 41 -12.94 -6.23 -8.33
C ARG A 41 -13.40 -7.08 -9.50
N MET A 42 -13.23 -8.37 -9.40
CA MET A 42 -13.48 -9.33 -10.47
C MET A 42 -14.54 -10.34 -10.02
N ALA A 43 -15.53 -10.58 -10.86
CA ALA A 43 -16.47 -11.68 -10.67
C ALA A 43 -15.77 -13.03 -10.93
N GLU A 44 -16.28 -14.11 -10.34
CA GLU A 44 -15.78 -15.45 -10.63
C GLU A 44 -15.78 -15.73 -12.15
N GLY A 45 -14.65 -16.23 -12.66
CA GLY A 45 -14.45 -16.51 -14.08
C GLY A 45 -14.05 -15.30 -14.93
N GLU A 46 -14.15 -14.07 -14.42
CA GLU A 46 -13.69 -12.87 -15.11
C GLU A 46 -12.17 -12.88 -15.26
N PHE A 47 -11.69 -12.25 -16.34
CA PHE A 47 -10.26 -12.13 -16.63
C PHE A 47 -9.87 -10.68 -16.86
N TYR A 48 -8.63 -10.37 -16.49
CA TYR A 48 -7.98 -9.10 -16.75
C TYR A 48 -6.62 -9.37 -17.40
N GLU A 49 -6.29 -8.63 -18.45
CA GLU A 49 -5.03 -8.77 -19.17
C GLU A 49 -4.32 -7.43 -19.24
N ASN A 50 -3.00 -7.46 -19.08
CA ASN A 50 -2.15 -6.29 -19.26
C ASN A 50 -0.70 -6.71 -19.49
N GLU A 51 0.18 -5.73 -19.72
CA GLU A 51 1.62 -5.91 -19.82
C GLU A 51 2.35 -5.08 -18.77
N THR A 52 3.50 -5.57 -18.29
CA THR A 52 4.34 -4.83 -17.33
C THR A 52 5.15 -3.73 -18.01
N GLY A 53 5.37 -3.82 -19.33
CA GLY A 53 6.12 -2.83 -20.09
C GLY A 53 7.54 -2.61 -19.53
N GLY A 54 7.88 -1.36 -19.23
CA GLY A 54 9.15 -0.98 -18.56
C GLY A 54 9.11 -1.05 -17.03
N ASN A 55 7.99 -1.46 -16.45
CA ASN A 55 7.78 -1.51 -15.00
C ASN A 55 7.94 -2.94 -14.47
N GLU A 56 8.30 -3.08 -13.21
CA GLU A 56 7.99 -4.28 -12.44
C GLU A 56 6.60 -4.14 -11.84
N VAL A 57 5.92 -5.26 -11.62
CA VAL A 57 4.56 -5.29 -11.09
C VAL A 57 4.47 -6.31 -9.96
N ALA A 58 3.80 -5.92 -8.88
CA ALA A 58 3.31 -6.84 -7.88
C ALA A 58 1.78 -6.87 -7.88
N ILE A 59 1.22 -8.07 -8.00
CA ILE A 59 -0.23 -8.32 -7.92
C ILE A 59 -0.52 -8.86 -6.53
N VAL A 60 -1.17 -8.06 -5.68
CA VAL A 60 -1.57 -8.46 -4.32
C VAL A 60 -3.04 -8.89 -4.33
N VAL A 61 -3.32 -10.09 -3.83
CA VAL A 61 -4.70 -10.58 -3.66
C VAL A 61 -5.24 -10.04 -2.34
N ILE A 62 -6.07 -8.99 -2.41
CA ILE A 62 -6.69 -8.37 -1.24
C ILE A 62 -7.75 -9.30 -0.65
N SER A 63 -8.56 -9.93 -1.50
CA SER A 63 -9.53 -10.95 -1.11
C SER A 63 -9.84 -11.90 -2.24
N GLY A 64 -10.31 -13.11 -1.90
CA GLY A 64 -10.67 -14.16 -2.86
C GLY A 64 -9.46 -14.97 -3.33
N SER A 65 -9.62 -15.61 -4.49
CA SER A 65 -8.61 -16.46 -5.10
C SER A 65 -8.52 -16.21 -6.61
N ILE A 66 -7.32 -16.22 -7.15
CA ILE A 66 -7.04 -15.99 -8.58
C ILE A 66 -6.12 -17.05 -9.18
N ASP A 67 -6.21 -17.21 -10.50
CA ASP A 67 -5.14 -17.73 -11.34
C ASP A 67 -4.40 -16.59 -12.00
N MET A 68 -3.09 -16.77 -12.17
CA MET A 68 -2.27 -15.84 -12.94
C MET A 68 -1.39 -16.60 -13.93
N ASN A 69 -1.37 -16.12 -15.16
CA ASN A 69 -0.45 -16.58 -16.19
C ASN A 69 0.39 -15.40 -16.67
N SER A 70 1.69 -15.64 -16.88
CA SER A 70 2.60 -14.71 -17.53
C SER A 70 3.51 -15.45 -18.51
N SER A 71 4.32 -14.72 -19.26
CA SER A 71 5.38 -15.31 -20.09
C SER A 71 6.42 -16.12 -19.32
N GLU A 72 6.59 -15.87 -18.01
CA GLU A 72 7.56 -16.58 -17.16
C GLU A 72 6.98 -17.71 -16.31
N GLY A 73 5.65 -17.85 -16.26
CA GLY A 73 5.05 -18.90 -15.44
C GLY A 73 3.54 -18.83 -15.29
N ALA A 74 3.00 -19.82 -14.59
CA ALA A 74 1.60 -19.92 -14.23
C ALA A 74 1.49 -20.25 -12.74
N TRP A 75 0.55 -19.60 -12.07
CA TRP A 75 0.27 -19.78 -10.65
C TRP A 75 -1.23 -19.94 -10.47
N GLU A 76 -1.61 -21.00 -9.77
CA GLU A 76 -3.00 -21.38 -9.60
C GLU A 76 -3.46 -21.21 -8.16
N GLY A 77 -4.69 -20.73 -7.96
CA GLY A 77 -5.31 -20.64 -6.64
C GLY A 77 -4.57 -19.72 -5.67
N VAL A 78 -4.02 -18.61 -6.17
CA VAL A 78 -3.31 -17.62 -5.37
C VAL A 78 -4.31 -16.82 -4.54
N GLY A 79 -4.08 -16.77 -3.24
CA GLY A 79 -4.96 -16.09 -2.27
C GLY A 79 -6.14 -16.96 -1.81
N THR A 80 -6.51 -16.79 -0.55
CA THR A 80 -7.55 -17.58 0.12
C THR A 80 -8.40 -16.78 1.11
N ARG A 81 -7.96 -15.57 1.50
CA ARG A 81 -8.66 -14.79 2.53
C ARG A 81 -9.94 -14.16 1.98
N PRO A 82 -11.06 -14.16 2.74
CA PRO A 82 -12.31 -13.56 2.29
C PRO A 82 -12.29 -12.03 2.32
N ASP A 83 -11.40 -11.43 3.11
CA ASP A 83 -11.23 -9.99 3.27
C ASP A 83 -9.82 -9.70 3.86
N PRO A 84 -9.30 -8.46 3.74
CA PRO A 84 -7.94 -8.15 4.18
C PRO A 84 -7.71 -8.24 5.69
N PHE A 85 -8.77 -8.36 6.50
CA PHE A 85 -8.66 -8.48 7.95
C PHE A 85 -8.64 -9.94 8.43
N SER A 86 -8.76 -10.90 7.51
CA SER A 86 -8.97 -12.32 7.79
C SER A 86 -7.72 -13.20 7.60
N GLY A 87 -6.52 -12.62 7.46
CA GLY A 87 -5.27 -13.38 7.41
C GLY A 87 -4.20 -12.75 6.52
N PRO A 88 -3.07 -13.44 6.33
CA PRO A 88 -1.95 -12.96 5.53
C PRO A 88 -2.32 -12.80 4.05
N PRO A 89 -1.65 -11.90 3.32
CA PRO A 89 -1.85 -11.73 1.89
C PRO A 89 -1.08 -12.78 1.08
N ALA A 90 -1.49 -12.97 -0.17
CA ALA A 90 -0.67 -13.58 -1.20
C ALA A 90 -0.39 -12.54 -2.28
N ALA A 91 0.83 -12.54 -2.82
CA ALA A 91 1.20 -11.64 -3.90
C ALA A 91 2.04 -12.35 -4.97
N LEU A 92 2.03 -11.82 -6.18
CA LEU A 92 2.86 -12.28 -7.29
C LEU A 92 3.72 -11.12 -7.77
N TYR A 93 5.03 -11.33 -7.81
CA TYR A 93 5.96 -10.38 -8.42
C TYR A 93 6.20 -10.77 -9.88
N LEU A 94 6.19 -9.78 -10.77
CA LEU A 94 6.47 -9.89 -12.20
C LEU A 94 7.55 -8.86 -12.59
N PRO A 95 8.60 -9.25 -13.32
CA PRO A 95 9.56 -8.29 -13.87
C PRO A 95 8.97 -7.48 -15.03
N ALA A 96 9.79 -6.59 -15.58
CA ALA A 96 9.49 -5.90 -16.84
C ALA A 96 9.30 -6.85 -18.02
N SER A 97 8.64 -6.33 -19.06
CA SER A 97 8.43 -6.97 -20.35
C SER A 97 7.68 -8.31 -20.29
N GLN A 98 6.69 -8.40 -19.40
CA GLN A 98 5.81 -9.56 -19.27
C GLN A 98 4.42 -9.20 -19.77
N ASN A 99 3.83 -10.08 -20.57
CA ASN A 99 2.36 -10.12 -20.72
C ASN A 99 1.81 -10.97 -19.58
N TYR A 100 0.72 -10.54 -18.96
CA TYR A 100 0.07 -11.31 -17.91
C TYR A 100 -1.45 -11.28 -18.01
N ARG A 101 -2.06 -12.35 -17.52
CA ARG A 101 -3.51 -12.54 -17.41
C ARG A 101 -3.83 -12.97 -15.99
N ILE A 102 -4.77 -12.27 -15.35
CA ILE A 102 -5.38 -12.64 -14.08
C ILE A 102 -6.76 -13.22 -14.40
N ARG A 103 -7.11 -14.37 -13.80
CA ARG A 103 -8.47 -14.92 -13.83
C ARG A 103 -8.95 -15.12 -12.40
N ALA A 104 -10.13 -14.60 -12.10
CA ALA A 104 -10.74 -14.77 -10.79
C ALA A 104 -11.29 -16.21 -10.64
N ARG A 105 -10.79 -16.99 -9.67
CA ARG A 105 -11.33 -18.32 -9.33
C ARG A 105 -12.56 -18.23 -8.45
N THR A 106 -12.62 -17.19 -7.63
CA THR A 106 -13.79 -16.77 -6.86
C THR A 106 -14.04 -15.29 -7.17
N GLU A 107 -15.08 -14.68 -6.60
CA GLU A 107 -15.07 -13.21 -6.50
C GLU A 107 -13.75 -12.77 -5.83
N ALA A 108 -13.06 -11.81 -6.43
CA ALA A 108 -11.72 -11.41 -6.01
C ALA A 108 -11.52 -9.90 -6.08
N GLU A 109 -10.75 -9.36 -5.13
CA GLU A 109 -10.23 -7.99 -5.17
C GLU A 109 -8.72 -8.07 -5.25
N VAL A 110 -8.13 -7.47 -6.28
CA VAL A 110 -6.68 -7.51 -6.54
C VAL A 110 -6.13 -6.10 -6.69
N ALA A 111 -4.98 -5.85 -6.08
CA ALA A 111 -4.20 -4.64 -6.29
C ALA A 111 -3.04 -4.92 -7.26
N ILE A 112 -2.93 -4.14 -8.31
CA ILE A 112 -1.83 -4.16 -9.27
C ILE A 112 -0.95 -2.95 -8.95
N CYS A 113 0.22 -3.22 -8.40
CA CYS A 113 1.19 -2.22 -7.94
C CYS A 113 2.37 -2.23 -8.89
N GLY A 114 2.71 -1.10 -9.51
CA GLY A 114 3.80 -1.01 -10.48
C GLY A 114 4.77 0.13 -10.18
N ALA A 115 6.03 -0.08 -10.54
CA ALA A 115 7.08 0.94 -10.52
C ALA A 115 8.13 0.65 -11.60
N PRO A 116 8.97 1.62 -11.99
CA PRO A 116 10.04 1.37 -12.96
C PRO A 116 10.92 0.18 -12.57
N ALA A 117 11.07 -0.80 -13.46
CA ALA A 117 11.92 -1.96 -13.16
C ALA A 117 13.39 -1.56 -13.11
N ARG A 118 14.13 -2.10 -12.14
CA ARG A 118 15.60 -1.97 -12.05
C ARG A 118 16.20 -3.32 -11.67
N GLY A 119 17.32 -3.69 -12.30
CA GLY A 119 17.89 -5.02 -12.10
C GLY A 119 17.10 -6.12 -12.80
N ARG A 120 17.35 -7.37 -12.41
CA ARG A 120 16.72 -8.57 -12.99
C ARG A 120 16.32 -9.52 -11.87
N TYR A 121 15.02 -9.64 -11.64
CA TYR A 121 14.44 -10.53 -10.64
C TYR A 121 13.38 -11.40 -11.31
N PRO A 122 13.33 -12.71 -11.05
CA PRO A 122 12.39 -13.61 -11.72
C PRO A 122 10.97 -13.40 -11.22
N ALA A 123 9.98 -13.69 -12.07
CA ALA A 123 8.61 -13.81 -11.63
C ALA A 123 8.46 -14.87 -10.52
N ARG A 124 7.74 -14.55 -9.44
CA ARG A 124 7.58 -15.47 -8.30
C ARG A 124 6.32 -15.21 -7.48
N LEU A 125 5.85 -16.27 -6.83
CA LEU A 125 4.85 -16.18 -5.78
C LEU A 125 5.52 -15.74 -4.48
N ILE A 126 4.91 -14.76 -3.84
CA ILE A 126 5.18 -14.32 -2.47
C ILE A 126 3.99 -14.79 -1.64
N ALA A 127 4.15 -15.95 -1.00
CA ALA A 127 3.15 -16.49 -0.09
C ALA A 127 3.62 -16.23 1.35
N LEU A 128 2.88 -15.39 2.07
CA LEU A 128 3.07 -15.20 3.50
C LEU A 128 2.15 -16.15 4.27
N ASP A 129 2.63 -16.63 5.39
CA ASP A 129 1.85 -17.44 6.33
C ASP A 129 1.50 -16.64 7.59
N VAL A 130 0.85 -17.31 8.54
CA VAL A 130 0.45 -16.71 9.82
C VAL A 130 1.64 -16.32 10.68
N ASP A 131 2.76 -17.02 10.55
CA ASP A 131 3.99 -16.76 11.31
C ASP A 131 4.79 -15.57 10.75
N SER A 132 4.44 -15.13 9.54
CA SER A 132 4.96 -13.92 8.90
C SER A 132 4.36 -12.63 9.49
N GLU A 133 3.30 -12.74 10.30
CA GLU A 133 2.74 -11.61 11.04
C GLU A 133 3.73 -11.13 12.10
N HIS A 134 3.93 -9.83 12.18
CA HIS A 134 4.56 -9.22 13.34
C HIS A 134 3.73 -8.06 13.88
N ILE A 135 3.74 -7.94 15.21
CA ILE A 135 3.15 -6.82 15.92
C ILE A 135 4.18 -5.72 16.03
N ARG A 136 3.83 -4.51 15.57
CA ARG A 136 4.69 -3.32 15.70
C ARG A 136 4.04 -2.29 16.60
N GLY A 137 4.85 -1.63 17.43
CA GLY A 137 4.42 -0.58 18.36
C GLY A 137 3.77 -1.12 19.63
N ASP A 138 3.49 -0.21 20.57
CA ASP A 138 2.93 -0.53 21.89
C ASP A 138 1.70 0.35 22.18
N GLY A 139 0.86 -0.09 23.12
CA GLY A 139 -0.37 0.59 23.55
C GLY A 139 -1.27 0.98 22.37
N GLN A 140 -1.63 2.26 22.31
CA GLN A 140 -2.49 2.84 21.27
C GLN A 140 -1.81 2.95 19.90
N ALA A 141 -0.58 2.46 19.74
CA ALA A 141 0.10 2.42 18.46
C ALA A 141 0.45 1.00 18.02
N ARG A 142 -0.08 -0.01 18.71
CA ARG A 142 0.06 -1.41 18.32
C ARG A 142 -0.70 -1.66 17.01
N ARG A 143 -0.08 -2.36 16.07
CA ARG A 143 -0.67 -2.78 14.78
C ARG A 143 -0.16 -4.15 14.34
N ARG A 144 -0.92 -4.84 13.47
CA ARG A 144 -0.45 -6.05 12.76
C ARG A 144 0.14 -5.64 11.44
N VAL A 145 1.27 -6.24 11.07
CA VAL A 145 2.00 -5.90 9.84
C VAL A 145 2.41 -7.18 9.13
N TRP A 146 2.26 -7.18 7.80
CA TRP A 146 2.86 -8.15 6.90
C TRP A 146 3.79 -7.43 5.92
N ASN A 147 5.06 -7.80 5.92
CA ASN A 147 6.04 -7.31 4.96
C ASN A 147 5.94 -8.20 3.71
N ILE A 148 5.26 -7.73 2.67
CA ILE A 148 5.06 -8.49 1.42
C ILE A 148 6.35 -8.47 0.61
N LEU A 149 6.93 -7.29 0.42
CA LEU A 149 8.16 -7.08 -0.32
C LEU A 149 8.86 -5.87 0.31
N MET A 150 9.78 -6.11 1.25
CA MET A 150 10.53 -5.05 1.92
C MET A 150 12.03 -5.14 1.58
N ASP A 151 12.92 -4.46 2.33
CA ASP A 151 14.37 -4.34 2.05
C ASP A 151 15.08 -5.72 1.92
N GLU A 152 14.55 -6.77 2.54
CA GLU A 152 15.05 -8.16 2.40
C GLU A 152 14.57 -8.87 1.12
N GLY A 153 13.61 -8.27 0.41
CA GLY A 153 12.97 -8.80 -0.78
C GLY A 153 13.72 -8.50 -2.08
N GLU A 154 13.65 -9.44 -3.01
CA GLU A 154 14.24 -9.30 -4.35
C GLU A 154 13.34 -8.49 -5.29
N ALA A 155 13.56 -7.18 -5.36
CA ALA A 155 12.85 -6.26 -6.26
C ALA A 155 13.75 -5.12 -6.73
N GLY A 156 13.32 -4.44 -7.81
CA GLY A 156 14.06 -3.34 -8.42
C GLY A 156 13.74 -1.97 -7.84
N SER A 157 12.50 -1.75 -7.39
CA SER A 157 11.98 -0.45 -6.96
C SER A 157 10.89 -0.54 -5.91
N LEU A 158 10.01 -1.54 -6.00
CA LEU A 158 8.80 -1.69 -5.19
C LEU A 158 9.11 -2.15 -3.77
N PHE A 159 8.53 -1.43 -2.81
CA PHE A 159 8.29 -1.92 -1.47
C PHE A 159 6.78 -2.07 -1.25
N LEU A 160 6.38 -3.15 -0.57
CA LEU A 160 4.99 -3.50 -0.30
C LEU A 160 4.85 -4.02 1.13
N THR A 161 3.95 -3.41 1.88
CA THR A 161 3.54 -3.90 3.19
C THR A 161 2.06 -3.64 3.38
N GLU A 162 1.40 -4.47 4.17
CA GLU A 162 0.05 -4.18 4.63
C GLU A 162 0.00 -4.10 6.14
N VAL A 163 -0.88 -3.23 6.63
CA VAL A 163 -1.02 -2.94 8.04
C VAL A 163 -2.48 -2.97 8.44
N ILE A 164 -2.77 -3.62 9.57
CA ILE A 164 -4.05 -3.50 10.25
C ILE A 164 -3.84 -2.65 11.50
N THR A 165 -4.47 -1.49 11.50
CA THR A 165 -4.58 -0.60 12.66
C THR A 165 -5.85 -0.95 13.42
N PHE A 166 -5.71 -1.27 14.72
CA PHE A 166 -6.84 -1.59 15.57
C PHE A 166 -7.76 -0.37 15.78
N PRO A 167 -9.04 -0.56 16.11
CA PRO A 167 -9.95 0.55 16.41
C PRO A 167 -9.40 1.50 17.48
N GLY A 168 -9.46 2.81 17.20
CA GLY A 168 -8.91 3.85 18.09
C GLY A 168 -7.38 3.99 18.10
N ASN A 169 -6.64 3.05 17.51
CA ASN A 169 -5.18 3.09 17.48
C ASN A 169 -4.65 4.03 16.38
N TRP A 170 -3.37 4.37 16.53
CA TRP A 170 -2.56 5.10 15.57
C TRP A 170 -1.54 4.17 14.90
N SER A 171 -1.23 4.45 13.63
CA SER A 171 -0.21 3.76 12.86
C SER A 171 0.56 4.73 11.97
N SER A 172 1.57 4.21 11.26
CA SER A 172 2.66 5.03 10.72
C SER A 172 3.28 5.96 11.79
N TYR A 173 3.28 5.50 13.05
CA TYR A 173 3.58 6.29 14.23
C TYR A 173 4.73 5.68 15.05
N PRO A 174 5.67 6.46 15.63
CA PRO A 174 5.81 7.92 15.55
C PRO A 174 5.94 8.45 14.13
N PRO A 175 5.56 9.72 13.88
CA PRO A 175 5.63 10.30 12.55
C PRO A 175 7.03 10.13 11.97
N HIS A 176 7.10 9.66 10.73
CA HIS A 176 8.34 9.44 10.01
C HIS A 176 8.18 9.86 8.56
N LYS A 177 9.30 10.14 7.89
CA LYS A 177 9.36 10.53 6.49
C LYS A 177 10.48 9.79 5.77
N HIS A 178 10.35 9.69 4.46
CA HIS A 178 11.33 9.16 3.52
C HIS A 178 11.20 9.95 2.22
N ASP A 179 11.53 11.24 2.25
CA ASP A 179 11.33 12.17 1.14
C ASP A 179 12.61 12.81 0.61
N THR A 180 13.76 12.48 1.22
CA THR A 180 15.07 13.04 0.92
C THR A 180 16.08 11.95 0.57
N ASP A 181 16.81 12.09 -0.55
CA ASP A 181 17.91 11.20 -0.92
C ASP A 181 19.18 11.54 -0.10
N ASP A 182 19.24 11.05 1.14
CA ASP A 182 20.32 11.31 2.09
C ASP A 182 20.78 10.01 2.81
N PRO A 183 21.25 8.99 2.08
CA PRO A 183 21.70 7.75 2.68
C PRO A 183 22.96 7.95 3.54
N PRO A 184 23.13 7.20 4.66
CA PRO A 184 22.28 6.11 5.11
C PRO A 184 21.10 6.57 5.99
N ARG A 185 20.91 7.88 6.20
CA ARG A 185 19.93 8.44 7.14
C ARG A 185 18.51 8.29 6.63
N GLU A 186 18.29 8.67 5.38
CA GLU A 186 16.98 8.67 4.74
C GLU A 186 17.09 8.29 3.27
N SER A 187 16.02 7.74 2.70
CA SER A 187 15.86 7.57 1.26
C SER A 187 14.66 8.34 0.76
N GLN A 188 14.69 8.71 -0.52
CA GLN A 188 13.55 9.33 -1.19
C GLN A 188 12.61 8.25 -1.70
N LEU A 189 11.41 8.15 -1.14
CA LEU A 189 10.35 7.23 -1.53
C LEU A 189 9.01 7.98 -1.53
N GLU A 190 8.30 7.92 -2.65
CA GLU A 190 6.86 8.19 -2.65
C GLU A 190 6.17 6.98 -1.99
N GLU A 191 5.08 7.22 -1.26
CA GLU A 191 4.28 6.15 -0.65
C GLU A 191 2.79 6.35 -0.90
N LEU A 192 2.10 5.26 -1.22
CA LEU A 192 0.67 5.20 -1.43
C LEU A 192 0.03 4.39 -0.30
N TYR A 193 -1.15 4.80 0.16
CA TYR A 193 -1.99 4.07 1.13
C TYR A 193 -3.33 3.74 0.47
N TYR A 194 -3.62 2.47 0.20
CA TYR A 194 -4.96 2.02 -0.19
C TYR A 194 -5.73 1.50 1.02
N TYR A 195 -6.88 2.10 1.33
CA TYR A 195 -7.62 1.84 2.55
C TYR A 195 -8.76 0.85 2.38
N ARG A 196 -8.92 -0.02 3.37
CA ARG A 196 -10.15 -0.79 3.61
C ARG A 196 -10.62 -0.61 5.05
N MET A 197 -11.93 -0.60 5.27
CA MET A 197 -12.55 -0.37 6.58
C MET A 197 -13.40 -1.57 6.99
N ARG A 198 -13.41 -1.88 8.30
CA ARG A 198 -14.36 -2.83 8.88
C ARG A 198 -14.99 -2.26 10.16
N PRO A 199 -16.31 -2.01 10.18
CA PRO A 199 -17.26 -2.07 9.04
C PRO A 199 -16.92 -1.07 7.91
N ALA A 200 -17.39 -1.36 6.67
CA ALA A 200 -17.08 -0.57 5.47
C ALA A 200 -17.55 0.90 5.54
N ALA A 201 -18.56 1.20 6.36
CA ALA A 201 -19.01 2.58 6.61
C ALA A 201 -18.09 3.36 7.57
N GLY A 202 -17.00 2.75 8.04
CA GLY A 202 -16.00 3.38 8.90
C GLY A 202 -15.15 4.41 8.17
N PHE A 203 -14.30 5.08 8.95
CA PHE A 203 -13.37 6.08 8.44
C PHE A 203 -12.11 6.14 9.32
N ALA A 204 -11.07 6.77 8.79
CA ALA A 204 -9.87 7.12 9.53
C ALA A 204 -9.43 8.55 9.18
N PHE A 205 -8.51 9.12 9.97
CA PHE A 205 -7.83 10.36 9.61
C PHE A 205 -6.39 10.05 9.24
N GLN A 206 -5.94 10.59 8.12
CA GLN A 206 -4.51 10.60 7.79
C GLN A 206 -4.03 12.05 7.71
N ARG A 207 -2.92 12.34 8.40
CA ARG A 207 -2.25 13.63 8.30
C ARG A 207 -0.93 13.45 7.57
N VAL A 208 -0.67 14.31 6.59
CA VAL A 208 0.61 14.38 5.85
C VAL A 208 1.14 15.81 6.00
N TYR A 209 2.33 15.97 6.58
CA TYR A 209 2.89 17.28 6.89
C TYR A 209 4.41 17.34 6.80
N THR A 210 4.96 18.51 6.54
CA THR A 210 6.41 18.76 6.55
C THR A 210 6.80 19.63 7.74
N ALA A 211 8.07 19.52 8.18
CA ALA A 211 8.58 20.27 9.33
C ALA A 211 8.45 21.80 9.16
N ASP A 212 8.53 22.29 7.92
CA ASP A 212 8.42 23.71 7.57
C ASP A 212 6.97 24.18 7.34
N GLY A 213 5.98 23.27 7.44
CA GLY A 213 4.57 23.57 7.21
C GLY A 213 4.19 23.87 5.76
N SER A 214 5.10 23.70 4.79
CA SER A 214 4.81 23.90 3.37
C SER A 214 3.83 22.87 2.80
N LEU A 215 3.68 21.73 3.48
CA LEU A 215 2.58 20.79 3.33
C LEU A 215 2.06 20.49 4.75
N ASP A 216 0.76 20.59 4.97
CA ASP A 216 0.10 20.14 6.19
C ASP A 216 -1.38 19.89 5.87
N GLU A 217 -1.70 18.66 5.50
CA GLU A 217 -3.05 18.26 5.13
C GLU A 217 -3.52 17.14 6.05
N THR A 218 -4.77 17.24 6.50
CA THR A 218 -5.46 16.17 7.20
C THR A 218 -6.69 15.77 6.39
N VAL A 219 -6.76 14.50 6.02
CA VAL A 219 -7.84 13.95 5.19
C VAL A 219 -8.62 12.90 5.97
N THR A 220 -9.94 12.91 5.79
CA THR A 220 -10.81 11.81 6.23
C THR A 220 -10.90 10.78 5.11
N VAL A 221 -10.36 9.60 5.36
CA VAL A 221 -10.33 8.45 4.44
C VAL A 221 -11.46 7.48 4.77
N HIS A 222 -12.06 6.90 3.75
CA HIS A 222 -13.11 5.88 3.84
C HIS A 222 -12.64 4.59 3.15
N ASP A 223 -13.49 3.55 3.15
CA ASP A 223 -13.23 2.32 2.41
C ASP A 223 -12.95 2.61 0.93
N ASN A 224 -11.99 1.91 0.35
CA ASN A 224 -11.54 2.00 -1.04
C ASN A 224 -10.76 3.28 -1.41
N ASP A 225 -10.62 4.24 -0.50
CA ASP A 225 -9.84 5.46 -0.76
C ASP A 225 -8.34 5.18 -0.86
N VAL A 226 -7.66 6.05 -1.61
CA VAL A 226 -6.20 6.09 -1.69
C VAL A 226 -5.69 7.44 -1.19
N VAL A 227 -4.65 7.43 -0.37
CA VAL A 227 -3.88 8.63 -0.03
C VAL A 227 -2.47 8.54 -0.59
N LEU A 228 -2.05 9.63 -1.22
CA LEU A 228 -0.72 9.82 -1.79
C LEU A 228 0.14 10.59 -0.79
N VAL A 229 1.32 10.06 -0.49
CA VAL A 229 2.34 10.68 0.34
C VAL A 229 3.55 10.98 -0.54
N PRO A 230 3.58 12.15 -1.20
CA PRO A 230 4.71 12.52 -2.06
C PRO A 230 5.93 12.97 -1.25
N ARG A 231 5.72 13.44 -0.01
CA ARG A 231 6.75 13.87 0.93
C ARG A 231 6.17 14.08 2.34
N GLY A 232 7.04 14.27 3.32
CA GLY A 232 6.68 14.66 4.67
C GLY A 232 6.38 13.49 5.60
N TYR A 233 6.17 13.86 6.87
CA TYR A 233 5.70 12.98 7.92
C TYR A 233 4.24 12.60 7.67
N HIS A 234 3.91 11.34 7.92
CA HIS A 234 2.57 10.84 7.66
C HIS A 234 2.12 9.87 8.76
N VAL A 235 0.92 10.09 9.27
CA VAL A 235 0.34 9.30 10.37
C VAL A 235 -1.12 8.98 10.09
N CYS A 236 -1.57 7.80 10.53
CA CYS A 236 -2.94 7.35 10.39
C CYS A 236 -3.57 7.14 11.78
N ALA A 237 -4.76 7.66 12.00
CA ALA A 237 -5.56 7.50 13.21
C ALA A 237 -6.87 6.80 12.88
N ALA A 238 -7.02 5.56 13.36
CA ALA A 238 -8.28 4.84 13.25
C ALA A 238 -9.32 5.48 14.17
N ALA A 239 -10.53 5.70 13.66
CA ALA A 239 -11.64 6.11 14.53
C ALA A 239 -12.09 4.95 15.42
N VAL A 240 -12.79 5.28 16.51
CA VAL A 240 -13.26 4.33 17.52
C VAL A 240 -14.20 3.31 16.88
N GLU A 241 -14.06 2.04 17.24
CA GLU A 241 -14.77 0.87 16.67
C GLU A 241 -14.51 0.54 15.18
N TYR A 242 -13.65 1.28 14.46
CA TYR A 242 -13.34 0.98 13.06
C TYR A 242 -11.96 0.35 12.90
N TRP A 243 -11.94 -0.89 12.40
CA TRP A 243 -10.69 -1.52 11.97
C TRP A 243 -10.26 -0.91 10.64
N VAL A 244 -8.99 -0.52 10.57
CA VAL A 244 -8.43 0.13 9.38
C VAL A 244 -7.33 -0.75 8.82
N TYR A 245 -7.52 -1.19 7.58
CA TYR A 245 -6.50 -1.82 6.78
C TYR A 245 -5.94 -0.79 5.81
N TYR A 246 -4.63 -0.85 5.57
CA TYR A 246 -4.09 -0.27 4.35
C TYR A 246 -2.98 -1.12 3.74
N LEU A 247 -2.97 -1.14 2.41
CA LEU A 247 -1.84 -1.63 1.59
C LEU A 247 -0.96 -0.43 1.25
N ASN A 248 0.32 -0.52 1.62
CA ASN A 248 1.34 0.44 1.23
C ASN A 248 2.08 -0.03 -0.01
N VAL A 249 2.30 0.92 -0.92
CA VAL A 249 3.22 0.78 -2.05
C VAL A 249 4.21 1.91 -1.97
N LEU A 250 5.51 1.59 -1.97
CA LEU A 250 6.56 2.61 -2.02
C LEU A 250 7.47 2.36 -3.22
N ALA A 251 7.96 3.46 -3.80
CA ALA A 251 9.02 3.42 -4.80
C ALA A 251 9.73 4.78 -4.87
N GLY A 252 10.97 4.77 -5.30
CA GLY A 252 11.79 5.97 -5.44
C GLY A 252 12.89 5.81 -6.48
N PRO A 253 13.87 6.73 -6.54
CA PRO A 253 15.02 6.61 -7.45
C PRO A 253 15.95 5.43 -7.11
N LYS A 254 15.95 4.95 -5.87
CA LYS A 254 16.78 3.85 -5.38
C LYS A 254 15.93 2.88 -4.56
N HIS A 255 16.21 1.59 -4.67
CA HIS A 255 15.58 0.55 -3.84
C HIS A 255 16.33 0.43 -2.51
N VAL A 256 16.08 1.38 -1.62
CA VAL A 256 16.60 1.42 -0.25
C VAL A 256 15.51 1.99 0.65
N TYR A 257 15.15 1.30 1.72
CA TYR A 257 14.15 1.81 2.69
C TYR A 257 14.82 2.42 3.93
N ARG A 258 14.91 3.75 4.00
CA ARG A 258 15.43 4.47 5.18
C ARG A 258 14.51 5.64 5.50
N MET A 259 14.18 5.79 6.78
CA MET A 259 13.23 6.79 7.27
C MET A 259 13.83 7.62 8.40
N THR A 260 13.43 8.88 8.45
CA THR A 260 13.73 9.80 9.55
C THR A 260 12.47 10.05 10.36
N PHE A 261 12.55 9.91 11.68
CA PHE A 261 11.43 10.25 12.56
C PHE A 261 11.34 11.76 12.78
N ASP A 262 10.16 12.26 13.09
CA ASP A 262 9.99 13.64 13.50
C ASP A 262 10.72 13.88 14.85
N PRO A 263 11.74 14.76 14.90
CA PRO A 263 12.49 15.03 16.12
C PRO A 263 11.61 15.49 17.30
N ALA A 264 10.48 16.14 17.03
CA ALA A 264 9.54 16.56 18.07
C ALA A 264 8.85 15.37 18.77
N HIS A 265 8.84 14.21 18.14
CA HIS A 265 8.11 13.01 18.58
C HIS A 265 9.04 11.80 18.84
N GLU A 266 10.36 11.94 18.63
CA GLU A 266 11.33 10.86 18.86
C GLU A 266 11.35 10.31 20.30
N TRP A 267 10.98 11.14 21.29
CA TRP A 267 10.89 10.73 22.69
C TRP A 267 9.96 9.52 22.90
N ILE A 268 8.97 9.33 22.01
CA ILE A 268 8.03 8.22 22.05
C ILE A 268 8.75 6.89 21.79
N LYS A 269 9.76 6.88 20.90
CA LYS A 269 10.53 5.66 20.57
C LYS A 269 11.24 5.07 21.77
N LYS A 270 11.70 5.92 22.71
CA LYS A 270 12.40 5.49 23.92
C LYS A 270 11.52 4.68 24.87
N ASN A 271 10.20 4.81 24.72
CA ASN A 271 9.22 4.19 25.61
C ASN A 271 8.58 2.92 25.01
N TRP A 272 8.90 2.56 23.76
CA TRP A 272 8.34 1.36 23.11
C TRP A 272 9.41 0.31 22.84
N SER A 273 9.05 -0.96 22.99
CA SER A 273 9.78 -2.08 22.42
C SER A 273 9.52 -2.15 20.91
N TRP A 274 10.57 -2.13 20.11
CA TRP A 274 10.52 -2.21 18.64
C TRP A 274 10.73 -3.63 18.13
#